data_AF-A0AAP2W6Y3-F1
#
_entry.id   AF-A0AAP2W6Y3-F1
#
_cell.length_a   1.000
_cell.length_b   1.000
_cell.length_c   1.000
_cell.angle_alpha   90.00
_cell.angle_beta   90.00
_cell.angle_gamma   90.00
#
_symmetry.space_group_name_H-M   'P 1'
#
loop_
_entity.id
_entity.type
_entity.pdbx_description
1 polymer ?
#
loop_
_entity_poly.entity_id
_entity_poly.type
_entity_poly.pdbx_seq_one_letter_code
_entity_poly.pdbx_strand_id
1 'polypeptide(L)'
;MIIPEDERSGEPIKGERVLSHPDMIKASEWILSEKYEPPVRDFCIFVPCAKHKPYHLSPSHKIYDRIIFGILEPKEAHIVVFGTCGVTPRELDEEYPFMNYEFMLGRCDVVSVKDEFVRNESKKLARYLEKTRHNYRHRIAYCMGDFRKAMEKALTMTDIPVTIVPKWETMEACIQPDKPFKYGSLSRRPYLQDFSDALTSIKGVSKRTVGVTEESLNDTDWYLI
;
A
#
# COMPACT_ATOMS: atom_id res chain seq x y z
N MET A 1 -19.12 -10.39 3.54
CA MET A 1 -19.20 -10.28 2.07
C MET A 1 -19.53 -8.85 1.70
N ILE A 2 -18.66 -8.21 0.94
CA ILE A 2 -18.76 -6.79 0.58
C ILE A 2 -19.85 -6.55 -0.48
N ILE A 3 -19.90 -7.42 -1.50
CA ILE A 3 -20.89 -7.38 -2.58
C ILE A 3 -21.48 -8.80 -2.74
N PRO A 4 -22.79 -8.99 -2.46
CA PRO A 4 -23.50 -10.23 -2.70
C PRO A 4 -23.35 -10.71 -4.15
N GLU A 5 -23.31 -12.02 -4.39
CA GLU A 5 -23.06 -12.61 -5.72
C GLU A 5 -24.06 -12.18 -6.77
N ASP A 6 -25.33 -12.09 -6.39
CA ASP A 6 -26.46 -11.66 -7.22
C ASP A 6 -26.44 -10.16 -7.55
N GLU A 7 -25.63 -9.36 -6.83
CA GLU A 7 -25.45 -7.93 -7.06
C GLU A 7 -24.19 -7.58 -7.86
N ARG A 8 -23.34 -8.57 -8.18
CA ARG A 8 -22.08 -8.37 -8.92
C ARG A 8 -22.37 -8.02 -10.37
N SER A 9 -21.58 -7.11 -10.91
CA SER A 9 -21.60 -6.78 -12.34
C SER A 9 -21.17 -7.99 -13.18
N GLY A 10 -21.81 -8.15 -14.33
CA GLY A 10 -21.37 -9.09 -15.36
C GLY A 10 -20.16 -8.58 -16.16
N GLU A 11 -19.69 -7.36 -15.91
CA GLU A 11 -18.56 -6.78 -16.62
C GLU A 11 -17.21 -7.40 -16.18
N PRO A 12 -16.26 -7.60 -17.11
CA PRO A 12 -14.94 -8.10 -16.75
C PRO A 12 -14.12 -7.02 -16.02
N ILE A 13 -13.57 -7.38 -14.86
CA ILE A 13 -12.71 -6.50 -14.06
C ILE A 13 -11.27 -6.50 -14.59
N LYS A 14 -11.05 -6.01 -15.81
CA LYS A 14 -9.74 -6.07 -16.50
C LYS A 14 -9.35 -4.75 -17.15
N GLY A 15 -8.05 -4.53 -17.27
CA GLY A 15 -7.48 -3.35 -17.93
C GLY A 15 -7.72 -2.04 -17.15
N GLU A 16 -7.59 -0.91 -17.83
CA GLU A 16 -7.75 0.42 -17.24
C GLU A 16 -9.16 0.69 -16.70
N ARG A 17 -10.19 0.03 -17.25
CA ARG A 17 -11.59 0.13 -16.78
C ARG A 17 -11.79 -0.32 -15.33
N VAL A 18 -10.83 -1.03 -14.74
CA VAL A 18 -10.89 -1.40 -13.32
C VAL A 18 -11.00 -0.16 -12.42
N LEU A 19 -10.41 0.98 -12.80
CA LEU A 19 -10.45 2.21 -12.01
C LEU A 19 -11.87 2.80 -11.86
N SER A 20 -12.76 2.49 -12.80
CA SER A 20 -14.15 2.96 -12.86
C SER A 20 -15.18 1.82 -12.82
N HIS A 21 -14.73 0.58 -12.57
CA HIS A 21 -15.62 -0.58 -12.57
C HIS A 21 -16.67 -0.46 -11.44
N PRO A 22 -17.95 -0.75 -11.72
CA PRO A 22 -19.03 -0.56 -10.74
C PRO A 22 -18.77 -1.30 -9.42
N ASP A 23 -18.30 -2.54 -9.47
CA ASP A 23 -18.03 -3.28 -8.23
C ASP A 23 -16.77 -2.81 -7.49
N MET A 24 -15.79 -2.22 -8.19
CA MET A 24 -14.66 -1.57 -7.53
C MET A 24 -15.11 -0.31 -6.80
N ILE A 25 -16.01 0.45 -7.39
CA ILE A 25 -16.61 1.63 -6.77
C ILE A 25 -17.44 1.19 -5.55
N LYS A 26 -18.34 0.21 -5.71
CA LYS A 26 -19.17 -0.32 -4.60
C LYS A 26 -18.31 -0.81 -3.44
N ALA A 27 -17.26 -1.59 -3.70
CA ALA A 27 -16.38 -2.11 -2.65
C ALA A 27 -15.61 -1.00 -1.93
N SER A 28 -15.09 -0.03 -2.69
CA SER A 28 -14.43 1.16 -2.12
C SER A 28 -15.41 1.98 -1.26
N GLU A 29 -16.65 2.18 -1.70
CA GLU A 29 -17.65 2.90 -0.90
C GLU A 29 -18.08 2.11 0.32
N TRP A 30 -18.16 0.79 0.24
CA TRP A 30 -18.44 -0.07 1.39
C TRP A 30 -17.38 0.11 2.49
N ILE A 31 -16.09 0.07 2.13
CA ILE A 31 -14.97 0.31 3.06
C ILE A 31 -15.00 1.72 3.67
N LEU A 32 -15.36 2.72 2.85
CA LEU A 32 -15.41 4.12 3.29
C LEU A 32 -16.70 4.48 4.04
N SER A 33 -17.69 3.58 4.08
CA SER A 33 -18.94 3.75 4.81
C SER A 33 -18.85 3.23 6.24
N GLU A 34 -19.90 3.42 7.04
CA GLU A 34 -20.01 2.85 8.40
C GLU A 34 -20.14 1.32 8.43
N LYS A 35 -20.32 0.65 7.28
CA LYS A 35 -20.40 -0.82 7.24
C LYS A 35 -19.09 -1.52 7.57
N TYR A 36 -17.97 -0.84 7.35
CA TYR A 36 -16.65 -1.31 7.76
C TYR A 36 -16.18 -0.49 8.96
N GLU A 37 -15.83 -1.18 10.04
CA GLU A 37 -15.23 -0.59 11.23
C GLU A 37 -13.73 -0.95 11.28
N PRO A 38 -12.84 0.00 10.98
CA PRO A 38 -11.39 -0.23 11.05
C PRO A 38 -10.97 -0.47 12.52
N PRO A 39 -9.99 -1.35 12.79
CA PRO A 39 -9.52 -1.58 14.14
C PRO A 39 -8.83 -0.32 14.72
N VAL A 40 -8.81 -0.22 16.05
CA VAL A 40 -7.94 0.74 16.76
C VAL A 40 -6.59 0.07 17.02
N ARG A 41 -5.50 0.68 16.55
CA ARG A 41 -4.13 0.15 16.62
C ARG A 41 -3.12 1.26 16.82
N ASP A 42 -1.92 0.95 17.29
CA ASP A 42 -0.88 1.97 17.44
C ASP A 42 -0.36 2.44 16.08
N PHE A 43 -0.19 1.52 15.13
CA PHE A 43 0.34 1.79 13.79
C PHE A 43 -0.66 1.42 12.70
N CYS A 44 -0.87 2.33 11.75
CA CYS A 44 -1.46 2.01 10.46
C CYS A 44 -0.39 2.12 9.37
N ILE A 45 -0.21 1.04 8.63
CA ILE A 45 0.83 0.91 7.61
C ILE A 45 0.16 0.81 6.24
N PHE A 46 0.31 1.85 5.43
CA PHE A 46 -0.16 1.87 4.05
C PHE A 46 0.89 1.29 3.11
N VAL A 47 0.52 0.27 2.34
CA VAL A 47 1.38 -0.38 1.33
C VAL A 47 0.66 -0.45 -0.03
N PRO A 48 1.37 -0.41 -1.17
CA PRO A 48 0.73 -0.47 -2.46
C PRO A 48 0.16 -1.87 -2.76
N CYS A 49 -0.88 -1.90 -3.60
CA CYS A 49 -1.42 -3.13 -4.18
C CYS A 49 -0.35 -3.90 -4.97
N ALA A 50 -0.55 -5.22 -5.12
CA ALA A 50 0.39 -6.11 -5.79
C ALA A 50 -0.21 -6.76 -7.05
N LYS A 51 0.66 -7.25 -7.94
CA LYS A 51 0.24 -8.06 -9.11
C LYS A 51 -0.51 -9.31 -8.66
N HIS A 52 0.12 -10.04 -7.74
CA HIS A 52 -0.42 -11.28 -7.19
C HIS A 52 -1.46 -10.93 -6.14
N LYS A 53 -2.61 -11.59 -6.21
CA LYS A 53 -3.69 -11.48 -5.23
C LYS A 53 -4.03 -12.87 -4.67
N PRO A 54 -4.48 -12.96 -3.40
CA PRO A 54 -4.62 -11.86 -2.44
C PRO A 54 -3.27 -11.23 -2.09
N TYR A 55 -3.27 -9.93 -1.77
CA TYR A 55 -2.06 -9.12 -1.73
C TYR A 55 -1.06 -9.65 -0.71
N HIS A 56 -1.56 -10.14 0.43
CA HIS A 56 -0.78 -10.69 1.53
C HIS A 56 0.08 -11.89 1.14
N LEU A 57 -0.26 -12.61 0.08
CA LEU A 57 0.54 -13.74 -0.44
C LEU A 57 1.61 -13.31 -1.44
N SER A 58 1.58 -12.05 -1.90
CA SER A 58 2.54 -11.56 -2.89
C SER A 58 3.96 -11.53 -2.33
N PRO A 59 4.99 -11.82 -3.16
CA PRO A 59 6.39 -11.77 -2.71
C PRO A 59 6.78 -10.43 -2.08
N SER A 60 6.29 -9.32 -2.61
CA SER A 60 6.56 -7.99 -2.05
C SER A 60 5.94 -7.82 -0.66
N HIS A 61 4.69 -8.25 -0.46
CA HIS A 61 4.04 -8.14 0.86
C HIS A 61 4.70 -9.03 1.90
N LYS A 62 5.15 -10.25 1.53
CA LYS A 62 5.93 -11.11 2.43
C LYS A 62 7.21 -10.44 2.91
N ILE A 63 7.90 -9.69 2.04
CA ILE A 63 9.08 -8.91 2.43
C ILE A 63 8.67 -7.76 3.36
N TYR A 64 7.58 -7.05 3.06
CA TYR A 64 7.08 -5.97 3.92
C TYR A 64 6.73 -6.50 5.31
N ASP A 65 6.11 -7.66 5.40
CA ASP A 65 5.76 -8.33 6.66
C ASP A 65 6.97 -8.64 7.52
N ARG A 66 8.05 -9.14 6.92
CA ARG A 66 9.30 -9.39 7.68
C ARG A 66 9.84 -8.11 8.30
N ILE A 67 9.75 -6.97 7.61
CA ILE A 67 10.16 -5.68 8.16
C ILE A 67 9.17 -5.21 9.24
N ILE A 68 7.87 -5.21 8.93
CA ILE A 68 6.81 -4.72 9.84
C ILE A 68 6.80 -5.55 11.11
N PHE A 69 6.64 -6.87 11.00
CA PHE A 69 6.48 -7.77 12.14
C PHE A 69 7.79 -8.20 12.78
N GLY A 70 8.93 -7.87 12.19
CA GLY A 70 10.21 -7.91 12.88
C GLY A 70 10.40 -6.77 13.88
N ILE A 71 9.59 -5.70 13.78
CA ILE A 71 9.68 -4.50 14.65
C ILE A 71 8.40 -4.33 15.49
N LEU A 72 7.23 -4.58 14.91
CA LEU A 72 5.92 -4.44 15.51
C LEU A 72 5.31 -5.81 15.84
N GLU A 73 4.60 -5.91 16.95
CA GLU A 73 3.74 -7.05 17.24
C GLU A 73 2.51 -7.02 16.31
N PRO A 74 1.94 -8.17 15.92
CA PRO A 74 0.75 -8.21 15.07
C PRO A 74 -0.45 -7.41 15.62
N LYS A 75 -0.55 -7.27 16.94
CA LYS A 75 -1.58 -6.48 17.63
C LYS A 75 -1.35 -4.96 17.59
N GLU A 76 -0.15 -4.50 17.25
CA GLU A 76 0.19 -3.07 17.19
C GLU A 76 -0.10 -2.48 15.80
N ALA A 77 -0.09 -3.32 14.76
CA ALA A 77 -0.21 -2.88 13.37
C ALA A 77 -1.60 -3.15 12.78
N HIS A 78 -2.06 -2.24 11.94
CA HIS A 78 -3.09 -2.45 10.94
C HIS A 78 -2.48 -2.20 9.56
N ILE A 79 -2.51 -3.20 8.68
CA ILE A 79 -1.97 -3.09 7.33
C ILE A 79 -3.10 -2.75 6.37
N VAL A 80 -2.92 -1.64 5.66
CA VAL A 80 -3.89 -1.13 4.70
C VAL A 80 -3.24 -1.08 3.33
N VAL A 81 -3.79 -1.83 2.38
CA VAL A 81 -3.36 -1.79 1.00
C VAL A 81 -4.05 -0.63 0.28
N PHE A 82 -3.39 0.04 -0.66
CA PHE A 82 -4.03 1.05 -1.50
C PHE A 82 -3.52 0.98 -2.94
N GLY A 83 -4.30 1.44 -3.91
CA GLY A 83 -3.99 1.26 -5.31
C GLY A 83 -5.19 1.15 -6.22
N THR A 84 -5.12 0.27 -7.23
CA THR A 84 -6.15 0.15 -8.27
C THR A 84 -7.58 0.03 -7.73
N CYS A 85 -7.75 -0.61 -6.58
CA CYS A 85 -9.06 -0.85 -5.98
C CYS A 85 -9.51 0.23 -4.99
N GLY A 86 -8.71 1.26 -4.74
CA GLY A 86 -8.87 2.08 -3.55
C GLY A 86 -8.17 1.51 -2.33
N VAL A 87 -8.49 2.13 -1.19
CA VAL A 87 -8.08 1.66 0.13
C VAL A 87 -8.72 0.31 0.43
N THR A 88 -7.90 -0.69 0.74
CA THR A 88 -8.25 -2.08 1.01
C THR A 88 -7.53 -2.54 2.27
N PRO A 89 -8.18 -2.50 3.46
CA PRO A 89 -7.69 -3.16 4.66
C PRO A 89 -7.33 -4.61 4.36
N ARG A 90 -6.16 -5.06 4.83
CA ARG A 90 -5.59 -6.33 4.38
C ARG A 90 -6.40 -7.56 4.84
N GLU A 91 -7.14 -7.44 5.94
CA GLU A 91 -8.10 -8.45 6.39
C GLU A 91 -9.27 -8.66 5.40
N LEU A 92 -9.43 -7.80 4.40
CA LEU A 92 -10.45 -7.89 3.36
C LEU A 92 -9.85 -8.25 1.98
N ASP A 93 -8.55 -8.50 1.85
CA ASP A 93 -7.91 -8.62 0.52
C ASP A 93 -8.27 -9.90 -0.26
N GLU A 94 -8.87 -10.89 0.41
CA GLU A 94 -9.48 -12.08 -0.20
C GLU A 94 -10.94 -11.85 -0.62
N GLU A 95 -11.57 -10.75 -0.23
CA GLU A 95 -12.97 -10.49 -0.61
C GLU A 95 -13.07 -10.00 -2.06
N TYR A 96 -14.19 -10.34 -2.71
CA TYR A 96 -14.53 -9.77 -4.01
C TYR A 96 -14.74 -8.24 -3.87
N PRO A 97 -14.19 -7.40 -4.78
CA PRO A 97 -13.52 -7.75 -6.04
C PRO A 97 -11.98 -7.72 -5.98
N PHE A 98 -11.37 -7.58 -4.80
CA PHE A 98 -9.94 -7.25 -4.65
C PHE A 98 -9.02 -8.34 -5.18
N MET A 99 -9.43 -9.61 -5.13
CA MET A 99 -8.66 -10.71 -5.71
C MET A 99 -8.94 -10.95 -7.20
N ASN A 100 -9.98 -10.34 -7.79
CA ASN A 100 -10.55 -10.77 -9.07
C ASN A 100 -10.14 -9.90 -10.27
N TYR A 101 -9.45 -8.79 -10.04
CA TYR A 101 -9.11 -7.86 -11.13
C TYR A 101 -7.78 -8.17 -11.82
N GLU A 102 -7.70 -7.82 -13.11
CA GLU A 102 -6.50 -7.93 -13.93
C GLU A 102 -6.07 -6.57 -14.47
N PHE A 103 -5.33 -5.82 -13.64
CA PHE A 103 -4.69 -4.56 -14.03
C PHE A 103 -3.43 -4.32 -13.20
N MET A 104 -2.43 -3.67 -13.80
CA MET A 104 -1.21 -3.26 -13.10
C MET A 104 -0.84 -1.83 -13.51
N LEU A 105 -1.09 -0.88 -12.60
CA LEU A 105 -0.76 0.53 -12.82
C LEU A 105 0.72 0.74 -13.16
N GLY A 106 1.63 0.01 -12.50
CA GLY A 106 3.07 0.10 -12.75
C GLY A 106 3.53 -0.32 -14.15
N ARG A 107 2.67 -0.95 -14.96
CA ARG A 107 2.92 -1.28 -16.38
C ARG A 107 2.06 -0.45 -17.34
N CYS A 108 1.27 0.47 -16.82
CA CYS A 108 0.50 1.39 -17.64
C CYS A 108 1.39 2.59 -17.97
N ASP A 109 1.51 2.96 -19.24
CA ASP A 109 2.23 4.17 -19.68
C ASP A 109 1.29 5.27 -20.17
N VAL A 110 -0.01 5.06 -20.05
CA VAL A 110 -1.03 6.03 -20.44
C VAL A 110 -1.15 7.10 -19.36
N VAL A 111 -0.76 8.33 -19.71
CA VAL A 111 -0.72 9.47 -18.77
C VAL A 111 -2.10 9.77 -18.18
N SER A 112 -3.16 9.78 -19.00
CA SER A 112 -4.52 10.03 -18.54
C SER A 112 -5.00 9.02 -17.49
N VAL A 113 -4.60 7.75 -17.62
CA VAL A 113 -4.92 6.69 -16.64
C VAL A 113 -4.18 6.91 -15.33
N LYS A 114 -2.90 7.33 -15.38
CA LYS A 114 -2.13 7.69 -14.17
C LYS A 114 -2.73 8.90 -13.47
N ASP A 115 -3.13 9.93 -14.22
CA ASP A 115 -3.75 11.13 -13.67
C ASP A 115 -5.12 10.83 -13.06
N GLU A 116 -5.90 9.96 -13.70
CA GLU A 116 -7.16 9.44 -13.15
C GLU A 116 -6.93 8.66 -11.86
N PHE A 117 -5.96 7.75 -11.84
CA PHE A 117 -5.58 7.03 -10.64
C PHE A 117 -5.22 8.00 -9.51
N VAL A 118 -4.28 8.93 -9.72
CA VAL A 118 -3.85 9.88 -8.68
C VAL A 118 -5.03 10.71 -8.18
N ARG A 119 -5.91 11.17 -9.08
CA ARG A 119 -7.10 11.97 -8.73
C ARG A 119 -8.12 11.18 -7.92
N ASN A 120 -8.42 9.94 -8.31
CA ASN A 120 -9.46 9.14 -7.65
C ASN A 120 -8.93 8.57 -6.33
N GLU A 121 -7.69 8.07 -6.33
CA GLU A 121 -7.07 7.43 -5.17
C GLU A 121 -6.79 8.43 -4.04
N SER A 122 -6.32 9.65 -4.37
CA SER A 122 -6.11 10.69 -3.35
C SER A 122 -7.40 11.04 -2.59
N LYS A 123 -8.56 11.08 -3.27
CA LYS A 123 -9.85 11.31 -2.63
C LYS A 123 -10.25 10.16 -1.70
N LYS A 124 -10.05 8.92 -2.13
CA LYS A 124 -10.35 7.73 -1.32
C LYS A 124 -9.45 7.66 -0.09
N LEU A 125 -8.15 7.92 -0.26
CA LEU A 125 -7.18 8.01 0.82
C LEU A 125 -7.56 9.09 1.82
N ALA A 126 -7.87 10.31 1.37
CA ALA A 126 -8.30 11.40 2.24
C ALA A 126 -9.54 11.02 3.07
N ARG A 127 -10.56 10.42 2.43
CA ARG A 127 -11.76 9.92 3.13
C ARG A 127 -11.42 8.84 4.16
N TYR A 128 -10.53 7.91 3.84
CA TYR A 128 -10.14 6.86 4.78
C TYR A 128 -9.32 7.40 5.95
N LEU A 129 -8.43 8.36 5.70
CA LEU A 129 -7.68 9.07 6.74
C LEU A 129 -8.66 9.74 7.71
N GLU A 130 -9.64 10.48 7.19
CA GLU A 130 -10.69 11.11 8.02
C GLU A 130 -11.51 10.09 8.81
N LYS A 131 -12.02 9.05 8.14
CA LYS A 131 -12.77 7.96 8.79
C LYS A 131 -11.98 7.33 9.93
N THR A 132 -10.66 7.24 9.80
CA THR A 132 -9.78 6.58 10.77
C THR A 132 -9.03 7.56 11.66
N ARG A 133 -9.43 8.84 11.72
CA ARG A 133 -8.69 9.91 12.40
C ARG A 133 -8.25 9.53 13.81
N HIS A 134 -9.12 8.86 14.57
CA HIS A 134 -8.90 8.49 15.96
C HIS A 134 -8.50 7.02 16.17
N ASN A 135 -8.34 6.24 15.10
CA ASN A 135 -8.05 4.80 15.19
C ASN A 135 -6.56 4.51 15.39
N TYR A 136 -5.69 5.41 14.94
CA TYR A 136 -4.24 5.16 14.91
C TYR A 136 -3.43 6.29 15.52
N ARG A 137 -2.44 5.94 16.34
CA ARG A 137 -1.45 6.88 16.90
C ARG A 137 -0.43 7.30 15.85
N HIS A 138 0.01 6.36 15.03
CA HIS A 138 1.03 6.57 14.00
C HIS A 138 0.56 6.03 12.65
N ARG A 139 0.90 6.74 11.58
CA ARG A 139 0.60 6.35 10.20
C ARG A 139 1.87 6.41 9.37
N ILE A 140 2.17 5.34 8.65
CA ILE A 140 3.31 5.26 7.75
C ILE A 140 2.81 4.82 6.38
N ALA A 141 3.22 5.50 5.32
CA ALA A 141 2.95 5.09 3.95
C ALA A 141 4.26 4.66 3.28
N TYR A 142 4.35 3.38 2.95
CA TYR A 142 5.48 2.81 2.24
C TYR A 142 5.20 2.76 0.74
N CYS A 143 5.47 3.85 0.04
CA CYS A 143 5.07 4.01 -1.36
C CYS A 143 5.99 4.94 -2.17
N MET A 144 5.92 4.80 -3.49
CA MET A 144 6.70 5.56 -4.47
C MET A 144 5.90 5.77 -5.76
N GLY A 145 6.41 6.61 -6.67
CA GLY A 145 5.77 6.85 -7.97
C GLY A 145 4.35 7.42 -7.84
N ASP A 146 3.42 6.97 -8.68
CA ASP A 146 2.05 7.49 -8.68
C ASP A 146 1.29 7.19 -7.39
N PHE A 147 1.63 6.10 -6.67
CA PHE A 147 1.09 5.83 -5.33
C PHE A 147 1.51 6.89 -4.31
N ARG A 148 2.78 7.31 -4.36
CA ARG A 148 3.28 8.41 -3.52
C ARG A 148 2.58 9.72 -3.86
N LYS A 149 2.46 10.05 -5.16
CA LYS A 149 1.73 11.25 -5.59
C LYS A 149 0.28 11.26 -5.08
N ALA A 150 -0.40 10.11 -5.12
CA ALA A 150 -1.76 9.97 -4.60
C ALA A 150 -1.82 10.20 -3.08
N MET A 151 -0.89 9.63 -2.31
CA MET A 151 -0.78 9.85 -0.86
C MET A 151 -0.46 11.32 -0.54
N GLU A 152 0.57 11.90 -1.16
CA GLU A 152 0.95 13.30 -0.97
C GLU A 152 -0.21 14.26 -1.27
N LYS A 153 -0.96 14.00 -2.35
CA LYS A 153 -2.17 14.76 -2.68
C LYS A 153 -3.31 14.55 -1.67
N ALA A 154 -3.47 13.35 -1.12
CA ALA A 154 -4.44 13.12 -0.05
C ALA A 154 -4.10 13.93 1.21
N LEU A 155 -2.81 14.03 1.55
CA LEU A 155 -2.34 14.83 2.68
C LEU A 155 -2.52 16.34 2.50
N THR A 156 -2.73 16.84 1.28
CA THR A 156 -3.15 18.25 1.10
C THR A 156 -4.64 18.47 1.35
N MET A 157 -5.42 17.40 1.52
CA MET A 157 -6.87 17.45 1.72
C MET A 157 -7.28 17.23 3.18
N THR A 158 -6.34 16.82 4.04
CA THR A 158 -6.57 16.50 5.45
C THR A 158 -5.40 17.03 6.27
N ASP A 159 -5.58 17.29 7.56
CA ASP A 159 -4.51 17.63 8.51
C ASP A 159 -3.90 16.41 9.21
N ILE A 160 -4.22 15.20 8.75
CA ILE A 160 -3.83 13.95 9.40
C ILE A 160 -2.39 13.59 9.00
N PRO A 161 -1.44 13.49 9.96
CA PRO A 161 -0.05 13.24 9.64
C PRO A 161 0.16 11.79 9.20
N VAL A 162 0.96 11.62 8.13
CA VAL A 162 1.44 10.33 7.65
C VAL A 162 2.91 10.45 7.28
N THR A 163 3.75 9.58 7.85
CA THR A 163 5.16 9.49 7.48
C THR A 163 5.30 8.72 6.17
N ILE A 164 5.74 9.38 5.10
CA ILE A 164 5.94 8.74 3.79
C ILE A 164 7.39 8.28 3.65
N VAL A 165 7.57 6.99 3.34
CA VAL A 165 8.84 6.35 3.03
C VAL A 165 8.73 5.52 1.74
N PRO A 166 9.82 5.27 0.99
CA PRO A 166 11.21 5.69 1.22
C PRO A 166 11.40 7.21 1.19
N LYS A 167 12.51 7.72 1.72
CA LYS A 167 12.83 9.15 1.67
C LYS A 167 13.17 9.58 0.25
N TRP A 168 12.98 10.87 -0.05
CA TRP A 168 13.28 11.41 -1.39
C TRP A 168 14.76 11.25 -1.72
N GLU A 169 15.65 11.53 -0.77
CA GLU A 169 17.10 11.43 -0.94
C GLU A 169 17.54 9.99 -1.26
N THR A 170 16.92 9.01 -0.62
CA THR A 170 17.16 7.59 -0.90
C THR A 170 16.68 7.20 -2.29
N MET A 171 15.50 7.68 -2.72
CA MET A 171 14.99 7.42 -4.07
C MET A 171 15.86 8.05 -5.14
N GLU A 172 16.34 9.28 -4.94
CA GLU A 172 17.25 9.98 -5.84
C GLU A 172 18.57 9.25 -6.00
N ALA A 173 19.19 8.83 -4.89
CA ALA A 173 20.42 8.03 -4.91
C ALA A 173 20.25 6.66 -5.59
N CYS A 174 19.01 6.17 -5.67
CA CYS A 174 18.68 4.87 -6.25
C CYS A 174 18.20 4.93 -7.71
N ILE A 175 18.19 6.10 -8.36
CA ILE A 175 17.77 6.27 -9.75
C ILE A 175 18.65 5.44 -10.69
N GLN A 176 18.01 4.70 -11.57
CA GLN A 176 18.60 3.91 -12.64
C GLN A 176 18.09 4.49 -13.97
N PRO A 177 18.78 5.49 -14.55
CA PRO A 177 18.26 6.27 -15.68
C PRO A 177 17.98 5.40 -16.92
N ASP A 178 18.76 4.33 -17.10
CA ASP A 178 18.70 3.43 -18.25
C ASP A 178 17.63 2.34 -18.14
N LYS A 179 16.91 2.27 -17.02
CA LYS A 179 15.86 1.25 -16.81
C LYS A 179 14.46 1.83 -17.03
N PRO A 180 13.53 1.05 -17.60
CA PRO A 180 12.12 1.44 -17.73
C PRO A 180 11.49 1.83 -16.39
N PHE A 181 11.87 1.13 -15.32
CA PHE A 181 11.48 1.47 -13.95
C PHE A 181 12.63 2.16 -13.23
N LYS A 182 12.75 3.48 -13.44
CA LYS A 182 13.90 4.30 -13.00
C LYS A 182 14.20 4.19 -11.51
N TYR A 183 13.18 4.11 -10.67
CA TYR A 183 13.36 4.00 -9.22
C TYR A 183 13.53 2.54 -8.75
N GLY A 184 13.27 1.54 -9.59
CA GLY A 184 13.37 0.12 -9.22
C GLY A 184 12.32 -0.32 -8.19
N SER A 185 12.28 -1.62 -7.88
CA SER A 185 11.30 -2.22 -6.96
C SER A 185 11.35 -1.57 -5.57
N LEU A 186 10.18 -1.42 -4.91
CA LEU A 186 10.12 -1.10 -3.48
C LEU A 186 10.88 -2.13 -2.64
N SER A 187 10.94 -3.40 -3.04
CA SER A 187 11.68 -4.44 -2.33
C SER A 187 13.22 -4.32 -2.41
N ARG A 188 13.76 -3.16 -2.79
CA ARG A 188 15.21 -2.89 -2.76
C ARG A 188 15.64 -2.57 -1.33
N ARG A 189 16.83 -3.05 -0.95
CA ARG A 189 17.40 -2.86 0.39
C ARG A 189 17.37 -1.40 0.89
N PRO A 190 17.79 -0.37 0.14
CA PRO A 190 17.78 1.01 0.65
C PRO A 190 16.37 1.50 1.03
N TYR A 191 15.36 1.10 0.26
CA TYR A 191 13.97 1.45 0.51
C TYR A 191 13.41 0.72 1.73
N LEU A 192 13.73 -0.56 1.87
CA LEU A 192 13.37 -1.33 3.06
C LEU A 192 14.10 -0.80 4.31
N GLN A 193 15.33 -0.28 4.16
CA GLN A 193 16.05 0.35 5.25
C GLN A 193 15.35 1.63 5.73
N ASP A 194 14.92 2.52 4.82
CA ASP A 194 14.11 3.68 5.20
C ASP A 194 12.82 3.29 5.92
N PHE A 195 12.21 2.18 5.51
CA PHE A 195 11.00 1.67 6.15
C PHE A 195 11.27 1.14 7.56
N SER A 196 12.32 0.34 7.75
CA SER A 196 12.81 -0.10 9.06
C SER A 196 13.17 1.08 9.96
N ASP A 197 13.88 2.07 9.44
CA ASP A 197 14.28 3.28 10.17
C ASP A 197 13.07 4.08 10.65
N ALA A 198 12.05 4.25 9.79
CA ALA A 198 10.81 4.93 10.20
C ALA A 198 10.08 4.17 11.30
N LEU A 199 9.93 2.86 11.16
CA LEU A 199 9.27 2.00 12.16
C LEU A 199 10.00 2.03 13.51
N THR A 200 11.31 1.79 13.51
CA THR A 200 12.13 1.77 14.74
C THR A 200 12.17 3.14 15.41
N SER A 201 12.32 4.21 14.63
CA SER A 201 12.32 5.58 15.16
C SER A 201 11.00 5.96 15.81
N ILE A 202 9.86 5.64 15.19
CA ILE A 202 8.53 5.97 15.72
C ILE A 202 8.20 5.10 16.93
N LYS A 203 8.54 3.81 16.89
CA LYS A 203 8.33 2.90 18.02
C LYS A 203 9.27 3.20 19.21
N GLY A 204 10.37 3.91 18.98
CA GLY A 204 11.34 4.23 20.03
C GLY A 204 12.22 3.04 20.42
N VAL A 205 12.57 2.18 19.45
CA VAL A 205 13.46 1.03 19.64
C VAL A 205 14.76 1.20 18.85
N SER A 206 15.77 0.41 19.19
CA SER A 206 17.04 0.39 18.46
C SER A 206 16.84 0.16 16.97
N LYS A 207 17.60 0.90 16.15
CA LYS A 207 17.62 0.72 14.70
C LYS A 207 18.00 -0.72 14.36
N ARG A 208 17.40 -1.23 13.28
CA ARG A 208 17.71 -2.55 12.71
C ARG A 208 18.21 -2.39 11.28
N THR A 209 19.16 -3.21 10.89
CA THR A 209 19.73 -3.16 9.54
C THR A 209 18.97 -4.12 8.65
N VAL A 210 18.65 -3.69 7.42
CA VAL A 210 18.11 -4.60 6.41
C VAL A 210 19.29 -5.25 5.69
N GLY A 211 19.33 -6.57 5.68
CA GLY A 211 20.41 -7.36 5.10
C GLY A 211 19.99 -8.76 4.69
N VAL A 212 20.93 -9.53 4.16
CA VAL A 212 20.77 -10.98 3.95
C VAL A 212 21.23 -11.74 5.19
N THR A 213 20.64 -12.89 5.45
CA THR A 213 20.99 -13.80 6.55
C THR A 213 21.21 -15.21 6.00
N GLU A 214 21.53 -16.17 6.87
CA GLU A 214 21.58 -17.59 6.51
C GLU A 214 20.22 -18.15 6.04
N GLU A 215 19.11 -17.50 6.42
CA GLU A 215 17.76 -17.84 6.00
C GLU A 215 17.39 -17.26 4.61
N SER A 216 18.23 -16.39 4.06
CA SER A 216 18.00 -15.77 2.75
C SER A 216 18.12 -16.78 1.63
N LEU A 217 17.05 -16.91 0.83
CA LEU A 217 17.04 -17.79 -0.34
C LEU A 217 17.91 -17.26 -1.51
N ASN A 218 18.24 -15.97 -1.50
CA ASN A 218 19.08 -15.30 -2.50
C ASN A 218 19.51 -13.89 -2.00
N ASP A 219 20.36 -13.24 -2.78
CA ASP A 219 20.95 -11.91 -2.50
C ASP A 219 19.96 -10.74 -2.46
N THR A 220 18.67 -11.01 -2.67
CA THR A 220 17.58 -10.04 -2.60
C THR A 220 16.46 -10.46 -1.64
N ASP A 221 16.68 -11.53 -0.88
CA ASP A 221 15.75 -12.04 0.14
C ASP A 221 16.06 -11.41 1.50
N TRP A 222 15.49 -10.23 1.73
CA TRP A 222 15.89 -9.35 2.85
C TRP A 222 15.24 -9.71 4.20
N TYR A 223 16.02 -9.54 5.27
CA TYR A 223 15.66 -9.70 6.68
C TYR A 223 16.19 -8.53 7.52
N LEU A 224 15.75 -8.44 8.77
CA LEU A 224 16.31 -7.54 9.77
C LEU A 224 17.45 -8.24 10.51
N ILE A 225 18.61 -7.59 10.56
CA ILE A 225 19.81 -7.98 11.32
C ILE A 225 20.13 -6.95 12.41
#